data_AF-A0A419EVA1-F1
#
_entry.id   AF-A0A419EVA1-F1
#
_cell.length_a   1.000
_cell.length_b   1.000
_cell.length_c   1.000
_cell.angle_alpha   90.00
_cell.angle_beta   90.00
_cell.angle_gamma   90.00
#
_symmetry.space_group_name_H-M   'P 1'
#
loop_
_entity.id
_entity.type
_entity.pdbx_description
1 polymer ?
#
loop_
_entity_poly.entity_id
_entity_poly.type
_entity_poly.pdbx_seq_one_letter_code
_entity_poly.pdbx_strand_id
1 'polypeptide(L)'
;MAGAMLAEQSEQTQQCVTCHRESEIAPVIVSQWQQSAHAKNGVGCYECHAAQPTDVDAFEHYEATISIIVSPKDCAACHEKEVKEFDGSHHAKGGQILGSLDNVLGEVVEGVPAANSGCKQCHGSEIKVLEKGKLDPTTWPNTGIGRLNPDGSKGSCSACHSRHAFSPALARQPENCGKCHLGPDHPQYEIYTESKHGIAFRAFIHKMNLSNDTWVLGIDYDAAPTCATCHMSAAKGLTLTHDIGTRISWTLRPEVSIKLENWEQRRDRMKLVCQNCHTPAYVDGFYQQFDDVIELYNEKFAKPAQAIMKSLLVAGKINPTPFDEEIEWTYFYLWHHEGRRARHGASMMGPDYTQWHGFYDIAHRFYIEFIPEAERLLPGVTAEHMASDLHKWTKGLSAEEREQIKQFYRERYGQ
;
A
#
# COMPACT_ATOMS: atom_id res chain seq x y z
N MET A 1 -25.19 23.76 21.50
CA MET A 1 -23.84 23.17 21.57
C MET A 1 -22.87 23.80 20.56
N ALA A 2 -23.21 23.92 19.27
CA ALA A 2 -22.28 24.46 18.25
C ALA A 2 -21.77 25.91 18.51
N GLY A 3 -22.61 26.80 19.06
CA GLY A 3 -22.21 28.19 19.37
C GLY A 3 -21.29 28.33 20.59
N ALA A 4 -21.39 27.44 21.58
CA ALA A 4 -20.53 27.47 22.78
C ALA A 4 -19.11 26.99 22.44
N MET A 5 -18.99 25.93 21.65
CA MET A 5 -17.68 25.41 21.21
C MET A 5 -16.93 26.39 20.30
N LEU A 6 -17.66 27.23 19.55
CA LEU A 6 -17.05 28.27 18.72
C LEU A 6 -16.47 29.40 19.57
N ALA A 7 -17.15 29.78 20.66
CA ALA A 7 -16.69 30.85 21.55
C ALA A 7 -15.39 30.50 22.32
N GLU A 8 -15.05 29.22 22.41
CA GLU A 8 -13.81 28.73 23.03
C GLU A 8 -12.61 28.68 22.06
N GLN A 9 -12.82 28.98 20.77
CA GLN A 9 -11.74 29.05 19.78
C GLN A 9 -11.08 30.43 19.72
N SER A 10 -9.93 30.53 19.05
CA SER A 10 -9.30 31.83 18.74
C SER A 10 -10.23 32.73 17.92
N GLU A 11 -10.05 34.05 18.05
CA GLU A 11 -10.83 35.04 17.29
C GLU A 11 -10.71 34.80 15.77
N GLN A 12 -9.51 34.47 15.29
CA GLN A 12 -9.24 34.14 13.90
C GLN A 12 -10.04 32.91 13.45
N THR A 13 -10.02 31.81 14.21
CA THR A 13 -10.83 30.64 13.88
C THR A 13 -12.33 30.96 13.90
N GLN A 14 -12.80 31.79 14.83
CA GLN A 14 -14.20 32.22 14.86
C GLN A 14 -14.61 32.95 13.58
N GLN A 15 -13.76 33.85 13.09
CA GLN A 15 -13.98 34.55 11.81
C GLN A 15 -13.98 33.56 10.63
N CYS A 16 -13.00 32.65 10.56
CA CYS A 16 -12.91 31.63 9.50
C CYS A 16 -14.19 30.78 9.47
N VAL A 17 -14.61 30.25 10.61
CA VAL A 17 -15.79 29.38 10.74
C VAL A 17 -17.07 30.12 10.37
N THR A 18 -17.22 31.37 10.81
CA THR A 18 -18.40 32.19 10.51
C THR A 18 -18.48 32.45 9.01
N CYS A 19 -17.40 32.94 8.39
CA CYS A 19 -17.37 33.23 6.97
C CYS A 19 -17.58 31.96 6.10
N HIS A 20 -16.83 30.88 6.37
CA HIS A 20 -16.93 29.64 5.58
C HIS A 20 -18.28 28.93 5.71
N ARG A 21 -19.02 29.18 6.80
CA ARG A 21 -20.39 28.70 6.97
C ARG A 21 -21.40 29.63 6.31
N GLU A 22 -21.42 30.90 6.68
CA GLU A 22 -22.46 31.86 6.29
C GLU A 22 -22.36 32.28 4.82
N SER A 23 -21.15 32.29 4.26
CA SER A 23 -20.93 32.58 2.82
C SER A 23 -21.03 31.32 1.94
N GLU A 24 -21.38 30.16 2.50
CA GLU A 24 -21.57 28.88 1.80
C GLU A 24 -20.34 28.37 1.01
N ILE A 25 -19.14 28.85 1.31
CA ILE A 25 -17.89 28.49 0.60
C ILE A 25 -17.40 27.08 0.97
N ALA A 26 -17.62 26.63 2.21
CA ALA A 26 -17.28 25.27 2.64
C ALA A 26 -18.03 24.81 3.92
N PRO A 27 -19.37 24.88 3.98
CA PRO A 27 -20.12 24.63 5.21
C PRO A 27 -19.94 23.21 5.76
N VAL A 28 -19.69 22.23 4.89
CA VAL A 28 -19.45 20.83 5.28
C VAL A 28 -18.08 20.65 5.92
N ILE A 29 -17.05 21.37 5.47
CA ILE A 29 -15.71 21.34 6.10
C ILE A 29 -15.82 21.82 7.55
N VAL A 30 -16.54 22.92 7.76
CA VAL A 30 -16.82 23.43 9.11
C VAL A 30 -17.56 22.37 9.95
N SER A 31 -18.59 21.73 9.40
CA SER A 31 -19.34 20.68 10.11
C SER A 31 -18.46 19.47 10.48
N GLN A 32 -17.58 19.04 9.59
CA GLN A 32 -16.64 17.93 9.86
C GLN A 32 -15.63 18.30 10.95
N TRP A 33 -15.02 19.48 10.85
CA TRP A 33 -14.09 19.99 11.86
C TRP A 33 -14.79 20.06 13.22
N GLN A 34 -16.02 20.56 13.28
CA GLN A 34 -16.75 20.65 14.55
C GLN A 34 -17.00 19.31 15.25
N GLN A 35 -17.01 18.21 14.50
CA GLN A 35 -17.18 16.87 15.05
C GLN A 35 -15.84 16.24 15.49
N SER A 36 -14.71 16.83 15.10
CA SER A 36 -13.37 16.33 15.37
C SER A 36 -12.96 16.47 16.84
N ALA A 37 -11.96 15.69 17.24
CA ALA A 37 -11.28 15.90 18.51
C ALA A 37 -10.51 17.23 18.54
N HIS A 38 -9.98 17.70 17.41
CA HIS A 38 -9.26 18.97 17.31
C HIS A 38 -10.12 20.16 17.74
N ALA A 39 -11.35 20.27 17.21
CA ALA A 39 -12.25 21.37 17.59
C ALA A 39 -12.58 21.38 19.09
N LYS A 40 -12.77 20.20 19.70
CA LYS A 40 -13.02 20.05 21.14
C LYS A 40 -11.83 20.43 22.01
N ASN A 41 -10.62 20.47 21.44
CA ASN A 41 -9.37 20.78 22.13
C ASN A 41 -8.78 22.12 21.66
N GLY A 42 -9.59 23.00 21.05
CA GLY A 42 -9.17 24.35 20.67
C GLY A 42 -8.23 24.42 19.45
N VAL A 43 -8.10 23.34 18.68
CA VAL A 43 -7.33 23.33 17.42
C VAL A 43 -8.30 23.62 16.27
N GLY A 44 -8.34 24.88 15.88
CA GLY A 44 -9.24 25.43 14.87
C GLY A 44 -8.64 25.53 13.46
N CYS A 45 -9.34 26.28 12.62
CA CYS A 45 -8.91 26.54 11.24
C CYS A 45 -7.57 27.28 11.22
N TYR A 46 -7.48 28.37 12.00
CA TYR A 46 -6.30 29.23 12.02
C TYR A 46 -5.11 28.52 12.67
N GLU A 47 -5.34 27.74 13.71
CA GLU A 47 -4.27 27.00 14.41
C GLU A 47 -3.54 26.00 13.52
N CYS A 48 -4.19 25.50 12.46
CA CYS A 48 -3.53 24.63 11.47
C CYS A 48 -3.09 25.36 10.20
N HIS A 49 -3.87 26.34 9.72
CA HIS A 49 -3.63 26.98 8.42
C HIS A 49 -2.81 28.27 8.49
N ALA A 50 -2.57 28.83 9.67
CA ALA A 50 -1.73 30.01 9.82
C ALA A 50 -0.33 29.74 9.26
N ALA A 51 0.15 30.66 8.42
CA ALA A 51 1.45 30.56 7.78
C ALA A 51 2.23 31.86 8.00
N GLN A 52 3.56 31.78 7.89
CA GLN A 52 4.40 32.96 7.85
C GLN A 52 4.37 33.55 6.44
N PRO A 53 4.44 34.88 6.27
CA PRO A 53 4.54 35.50 4.94
C PRO A 53 5.76 35.05 4.12
N THR A 54 6.74 34.44 4.78
CA THR A 54 7.94 33.86 4.15
C THR A 54 7.74 32.44 3.64
N ASP A 55 6.65 31.77 4.00
CA ASP A 55 6.37 30.42 3.54
C ASP A 55 6.00 30.46 2.06
N VAL A 56 6.46 29.46 1.30
CA VAL A 56 6.40 29.49 -0.18
C VAL A 56 4.96 29.49 -0.69
N ASP A 57 4.06 28.80 0.01
CA ASP A 57 2.64 28.66 -0.29
C ASP A 57 1.73 29.57 0.54
N ALA A 58 2.29 30.51 1.30
CA ALA A 58 1.51 31.49 2.03
C ALA A 58 0.86 32.51 1.09
N PHE A 59 -0.35 32.92 1.44
CA PHE A 59 -1.04 34.04 0.82
C PHE A 59 -1.96 34.75 1.82
N GLU A 60 -2.23 36.02 1.53
CA GLU A 60 -3.19 36.81 2.31
C GLU A 60 -4.61 36.38 1.98
N HIS A 61 -5.35 35.99 3.02
CA HIS A 61 -6.76 35.66 2.96
C HIS A 61 -7.52 36.51 3.97
N TYR A 62 -8.04 37.64 3.49
CA TYR A 62 -8.63 38.70 4.32
C TYR A 62 -7.62 39.25 5.34
N GLU A 63 -7.87 39.08 6.64
CA GLU A 63 -7.03 39.62 7.72
C GLU A 63 -6.00 38.60 8.23
N ALA A 64 -5.82 37.47 7.53
CA ALA A 64 -4.92 36.39 7.93
C ALA A 64 -3.99 35.97 6.79
N THR A 65 -2.72 35.72 7.12
CA THR A 65 -1.78 34.99 6.26
C THR A 65 -1.96 33.49 6.50
N ILE A 66 -2.30 32.73 5.45
CA ILE A 66 -2.55 31.29 5.55
C ILE A 66 -1.83 30.50 4.45
N SER A 67 -1.66 29.20 4.68
CA SER A 67 -1.43 28.20 3.64
C SER A 67 -2.62 27.24 3.55
N ILE A 68 -2.94 26.80 2.33
CA ILE A 68 -3.94 25.73 2.10
C ILE A 68 -3.41 24.38 2.60
N ILE A 69 -2.10 24.15 2.51
CA ILE A 69 -1.51 22.84 2.80
C ILE A 69 -1.00 22.83 4.24
N VAL A 70 -1.69 22.07 5.08
CA VAL A 70 -1.18 21.64 6.39
C VAL A 70 -0.28 20.42 6.17
N SER A 71 1.01 20.59 6.43
CA SER A 71 2.06 19.61 6.21
C SER A 71 2.32 18.76 7.48
N PRO A 72 3.10 17.68 7.36
CA PRO A 72 3.66 16.99 8.52
C PRO A 72 4.41 17.88 9.52
N LYS A 73 5.08 18.95 9.10
CA LYS A 73 5.75 19.87 10.05
C LYS A 73 4.75 20.64 10.89
N ASP A 74 3.63 21.06 10.32
CA ASP A 74 2.55 21.70 11.08
C ASP A 74 1.94 20.72 12.09
N CYS A 75 1.75 19.47 11.67
CA CYS A 75 1.28 18.40 12.55
C CYS A 75 2.28 18.14 13.71
N ALA A 76 3.58 18.25 13.45
CA ALA A 76 4.63 17.97 14.42
C ALA A 76 4.66 18.94 15.61
N ALA A 77 4.02 20.11 15.49
CA ALA A 77 3.85 21.03 16.62
C ALA A 77 3.14 20.38 17.82
N CYS A 78 2.26 19.40 17.56
CA CYS A 78 1.55 18.63 18.59
C CYS A 78 1.85 17.11 18.53
N HIS A 79 2.18 16.58 17.36
CA HIS A 79 2.34 15.14 17.09
C HIS A 79 3.77 14.78 16.65
N GLU A 80 4.77 15.29 17.37
CA GLU A 80 6.19 15.10 17.03
C GLU A 80 6.57 13.62 16.87
N LYS A 81 6.07 12.77 17.77
CA LYS A 81 6.35 11.33 17.76
C LYS A 81 5.81 10.67 16.49
N GLU A 82 4.54 10.86 16.18
CA GLU A 82 3.89 10.25 15.03
C GLU A 82 4.53 10.72 13.72
N VAL A 83 4.87 12.01 13.62
CA VAL A 83 5.57 12.55 12.45
C VAL A 83 6.96 11.97 12.30
N LYS A 84 7.73 11.80 13.40
CA LYS A 84 9.06 11.19 13.36
C LYS A 84 9.02 9.73 12.94
N GLU A 85 8.06 8.97 13.45
CA GLU A 85 7.82 7.58 13.02
C GLU A 85 7.46 7.53 11.53
N PHE A 86 6.52 8.37 11.10
CA PHE A 86 6.10 8.43 9.70
C PHE A 86 7.23 8.82 8.74
N ASP A 87 8.03 9.85 9.07
CA ASP A 87 9.12 10.34 8.22
C ASP A 87 10.21 9.28 7.97
N GLY A 88 10.44 8.40 8.96
CA GLY A 88 11.35 7.26 8.83
C GLY A 88 10.83 6.14 7.91
N SER A 89 9.52 6.11 7.65
CA SER A 89 8.87 5.04 6.89
C SER A 89 9.08 5.16 5.37
N HIS A 90 8.79 4.07 4.65
CA HIS A 90 8.72 4.09 3.18
C HIS A 90 7.51 4.87 2.66
N HIS A 91 6.44 5.02 3.44
CA HIS A 91 5.27 5.80 3.05
C HIS A 91 5.60 7.28 2.84
N ALA A 92 6.43 7.88 3.71
CA ALA A 92 6.90 9.25 3.52
C ALA A 92 7.68 9.42 2.21
N LYS A 93 8.33 8.35 1.72
CA LYS A 93 9.11 8.34 0.49
C LYS A 93 8.28 7.96 -0.75
N GLY A 94 6.97 7.76 -0.61
CA GLY A 94 6.08 7.29 -1.68
C GLY A 94 6.13 8.13 -2.95
N GLY A 95 6.19 9.47 -2.82
CA GLY A 95 6.23 10.40 -3.95
C GLY A 95 7.58 10.49 -4.66
N GLN A 96 8.61 9.78 -4.17
CA GLN A 96 9.92 9.69 -4.82
C GLN A 96 9.95 8.64 -5.96
N ILE A 97 8.80 8.04 -6.29
CA ILE A 97 8.66 7.06 -7.37
C ILE A 97 8.96 7.64 -8.77
N LEU A 98 9.11 8.96 -8.89
CA LEU A 98 9.33 9.71 -10.15
C LEU A 98 10.58 9.28 -10.96
N GLY A 99 11.47 8.48 -10.39
CA GLY A 99 12.64 7.90 -11.09
C GLY A 99 12.52 6.41 -11.45
N SER A 100 11.33 5.80 -11.36
CA SER A 100 11.15 4.35 -11.51
C SER A 100 10.56 3.94 -12.87
N LEU A 101 10.60 2.63 -13.17
CA LEU A 101 9.92 2.03 -14.33
C LEU A 101 8.41 2.34 -14.32
N ASP A 102 7.79 2.37 -13.14
CA ASP A 102 6.39 2.73 -12.96
C ASP A 102 6.12 4.19 -13.37
N ASN A 103 7.11 5.08 -13.20
CA ASN A 103 7.02 6.45 -13.70
C ASN A 103 7.18 6.53 -15.22
N VAL A 104 8.03 5.70 -15.83
CA VAL A 104 8.14 5.62 -17.29
C VAL A 104 6.81 5.15 -17.87
N LEU A 105 6.24 4.08 -17.32
CA LEU A 105 4.93 3.59 -17.73
C LEU A 105 3.85 4.68 -17.57
N GLY A 106 3.72 5.26 -16.37
CA GLY A 106 2.67 6.23 -16.09
C GLY A 106 2.82 7.58 -16.81
N GLU A 107 4.02 8.17 -16.84
CA GLU A 107 4.20 9.52 -17.39
C GLU A 107 4.56 9.54 -18.88
N VAL A 108 5.27 8.52 -19.38
CA VAL A 108 5.76 8.49 -20.77
C VAL A 108 4.87 7.64 -21.67
N VAL A 109 4.57 6.40 -21.27
CA VAL A 109 3.78 5.48 -22.09
C VAL A 109 2.29 5.82 -22.03
N GLU A 110 1.74 6.03 -20.83
CA GLU A 110 0.32 6.32 -20.60
C GLU A 110 -0.02 7.82 -20.67
N GLY A 111 0.92 8.66 -20.21
CA GLY A 111 0.85 10.12 -20.28
C GLY A 111 0.55 10.81 -18.94
N VAL A 112 1.15 12.00 -18.76
CA VAL A 112 1.09 12.80 -17.52
C VAL A 112 -0.31 12.98 -16.93
N PRO A 113 -1.40 13.26 -17.69
CA PRO A 113 -2.72 13.40 -17.09
C PRO A 113 -3.23 12.13 -16.39
N ALA A 114 -2.90 10.95 -16.93
CA ALA A 114 -3.20 9.66 -16.31
C ALA A 114 -2.39 9.49 -15.02
N ALA A 115 -1.08 9.77 -15.05
CA ALA A 115 -0.23 9.72 -13.87
C ALA A 115 -0.69 10.71 -12.76
N ASN A 116 -1.14 11.91 -13.12
CA ASN A 116 -1.67 12.91 -12.19
C ASN A 116 -2.94 12.43 -11.47
N SER A 117 -3.80 11.69 -12.18
CA SER A 117 -5.09 11.22 -11.65
C SER A 117 -5.01 9.81 -11.04
N GLY A 118 -3.99 9.02 -11.39
CA GLY A 118 -3.75 7.66 -10.90
C GLY A 118 -2.57 7.61 -9.92
N CYS A 119 -1.36 7.45 -10.44
CA CYS A 119 -0.14 7.21 -9.66
C CYS A 119 0.07 8.24 -8.54
N LYS A 120 -0.02 9.54 -8.87
CA LYS A 120 0.24 10.64 -7.93
C LYS A 120 -0.83 10.78 -6.86
N GLN A 121 -2.04 10.26 -7.07
CA GLN A 121 -3.09 10.25 -6.04
C GLN A 121 -2.85 9.21 -4.95
N CYS A 122 -2.05 8.17 -5.22
CA CYS A 122 -1.66 7.15 -4.26
C CYS A 122 -0.27 7.44 -3.67
N HIS A 123 0.73 7.63 -4.53
CA HIS A 123 2.14 7.82 -4.13
C HIS A 123 2.43 9.23 -3.60
N GLY A 124 1.83 10.24 -4.22
CA GLY A 124 2.15 11.64 -4.02
C GLY A 124 3.06 12.17 -5.13
N SER A 125 3.21 13.48 -5.16
CA SER A 125 4.12 14.19 -6.06
C SER A 125 4.67 15.43 -5.38
N GLU A 126 5.65 16.07 -6.01
CA GLU A 126 6.03 17.44 -5.65
C GLU A 126 4.86 18.38 -5.89
N ILE A 127 4.56 19.21 -4.89
CA ILE A 127 3.59 20.28 -5.01
C ILE A 127 4.27 21.52 -5.55
N LYS A 128 3.77 21.99 -6.70
CA LYS A 128 4.24 23.23 -7.31
C LYS A 128 3.38 24.39 -6.84
N VAL A 129 4.06 25.42 -6.38
CA VAL A 129 3.47 26.68 -5.97
C VAL A 129 3.78 27.72 -7.04
N LEU A 130 2.73 28.37 -7.54
CA LEU A 130 2.76 29.46 -8.49
C LEU A 130 2.81 30.80 -7.74
N GLU A 131 2.78 31.91 -8.48
CA GLU A 131 2.74 33.23 -7.89
C GLU A 131 1.62 33.39 -6.85
N LYS A 132 1.91 34.12 -5.78
CA LYS A 132 0.97 34.46 -4.70
C LYS A 132 0.37 33.24 -3.99
N GLY A 133 1.18 32.21 -3.74
CA GLY A 133 0.77 31.00 -3.00
C GLY A 133 -0.23 30.10 -3.74
N LYS A 134 -0.52 30.38 -5.02
CA LYS A 134 -1.50 29.59 -5.78
C LYS A 134 -0.92 28.20 -6.11
N LEU A 135 -1.64 27.14 -5.80
CA LEU A 135 -1.21 25.77 -6.11
C LEU A 135 -1.44 25.42 -7.58
N ASP A 136 -0.45 24.80 -8.22
CA ASP A 136 -0.51 24.38 -9.62
C ASP A 136 -1.48 23.19 -9.78
N PRO A 137 -2.50 23.29 -10.68
CA PRO A 137 -3.51 22.25 -10.87
C PRO A 137 -2.96 20.92 -11.42
N THR A 138 -1.73 20.91 -11.94
CA THR A 138 -1.05 19.68 -12.36
C THR A 138 -0.49 18.88 -11.19
N THR A 139 -0.39 19.49 -10.01
CA THR A 139 0.15 18.87 -8.79
C THR A 139 -0.80 18.93 -7.59
N TRP A 140 -1.87 19.72 -7.67
CA TRP A 140 -2.89 19.84 -6.62
C TRP A 140 -4.31 19.81 -7.24
N PRO A 141 -5.30 19.09 -6.65
CA PRO A 141 -5.28 18.39 -5.36
C PRO A 141 -4.45 17.11 -5.37
N ASN A 142 -3.78 16.84 -4.25
CA ASN A 142 -2.99 15.63 -4.05
C ASN A 142 -3.23 15.03 -2.65
N THR A 143 -3.54 13.73 -2.63
CA THR A 143 -3.77 12.96 -1.41
C THR A 143 -2.82 11.77 -1.27
N GLY A 144 -1.74 11.77 -2.05
CA GLY A 144 -0.77 10.68 -2.03
C GLY A 144 0.03 10.67 -0.73
N ILE A 145 0.32 9.47 -0.25
CA ILE A 145 0.86 9.25 1.09
C ILE A 145 2.24 9.91 1.28
N GLY A 146 3.06 9.95 0.23
CA GLY A 146 4.42 10.48 0.22
C GLY A 146 4.57 11.80 -0.57
N ARG A 147 3.52 12.62 -0.61
CA ARG A 147 3.53 13.97 -1.22
C ARG A 147 4.74 14.79 -0.75
N LEU A 148 5.42 15.50 -1.65
CA LEU A 148 6.50 16.42 -1.27
C LEU A 148 5.91 17.83 -1.12
N ASN A 149 5.92 18.35 0.11
CA ASN A 149 5.25 19.60 0.47
C ASN A 149 6.13 20.83 0.20
N PRO A 150 5.54 22.03 0.04
CA PRO A 150 6.29 23.28 -0.21
C PRO A 150 7.33 23.63 0.87
N ASP A 151 7.10 23.23 2.12
CA ASP A 151 8.00 23.42 3.25
C ASP A 151 9.15 22.39 3.30
N GLY A 152 9.28 21.52 2.28
CA GLY A 152 10.27 20.46 2.17
C GLY A 152 9.98 19.20 3.00
N SER A 153 8.87 19.17 3.74
CA SER A 153 8.44 17.96 4.46
C SER A 153 7.87 16.91 3.50
N LYS A 154 7.90 15.65 3.93
CA LYS A 154 7.41 14.52 3.14
C LYS A 154 6.17 13.90 3.77
N GLY A 155 5.12 13.80 2.97
CA GLY A 155 3.92 13.03 3.23
C GLY A 155 2.64 13.83 3.35
N SER A 156 1.54 13.10 3.46
CA SER A 156 0.20 13.63 3.71
C SER A 156 -0.45 12.92 4.88
N CYS A 157 -0.46 13.55 6.06
CA CYS A 157 -1.06 13.01 7.28
C CYS A 157 -2.57 12.74 7.12
N SER A 158 -3.23 13.41 6.17
CA SER A 158 -4.65 13.20 5.89
C SER A 158 -4.97 11.97 5.02
N ALA A 159 -3.95 11.19 4.61
CA ALA A 159 -4.15 10.01 3.77
C ALA A 159 -4.91 8.89 4.47
N CYS A 160 -4.84 8.79 5.80
CA CYS A 160 -5.49 7.71 6.56
C CYS A 160 -6.67 8.15 7.42
N HIS A 161 -6.52 9.23 8.18
CA HIS A 161 -7.60 9.85 8.94
C HIS A 161 -7.93 11.19 8.27
N SER A 162 -8.83 11.12 7.29
CA SER A 162 -9.12 12.22 6.38
C SER A 162 -9.46 13.53 7.08
N ARG A 163 -9.05 14.63 6.44
CA ARG A 163 -9.52 15.98 6.80
C ARG A 163 -11.03 16.09 6.53
N HIS A 164 -11.81 16.84 7.29
CA HIS A 164 -11.43 17.66 8.45
C HIS A 164 -11.89 17.06 9.78
N ALA A 165 -12.40 15.83 9.78
CA ALA A 165 -12.79 15.12 10.99
C ALA A 165 -11.60 14.47 11.71
N PHE A 166 -10.54 14.10 10.97
CA PHE A 166 -9.31 13.46 11.48
C PHE A 166 -9.59 12.27 12.41
N SER A 167 -10.58 11.45 12.05
CA SER A 167 -11.07 10.36 12.90
C SER A 167 -10.12 9.16 12.92
N PRO A 168 -9.61 8.72 14.09
CA PRO A 168 -8.86 7.47 14.21
C PRO A 168 -9.68 6.25 13.80
N ALA A 169 -11.01 6.29 13.98
CA ALA A 169 -11.90 5.21 13.56
C ALA A 169 -11.89 4.99 12.04
N LEU A 170 -11.64 6.03 11.25
CA LEU A 170 -11.45 5.90 9.81
C LEU A 170 -10.10 5.24 9.49
N ALA A 171 -9.02 5.66 10.15
CA ALA A 171 -7.70 5.07 9.94
C ALA A 171 -7.62 3.58 10.36
N ARG A 172 -8.47 3.15 11.30
CA ARG A 172 -8.55 1.76 11.77
C ARG A 172 -9.33 0.84 10.83
N GLN A 173 -10.09 1.39 9.88
CA GLN A 173 -10.90 0.64 8.93
C GLN A 173 -10.08 0.19 7.70
N PRO A 174 -10.23 -1.07 7.26
CA PRO A 174 -9.58 -1.60 6.06
C PRO A 174 -9.85 -0.79 4.78
N GLU A 175 -11.08 -0.28 4.63
CA GLU A 175 -11.56 0.46 3.46
C GLU A 175 -10.68 1.66 3.13
N ASN A 176 -10.13 2.32 4.16
CA ASN A 176 -9.27 3.46 3.95
C ASN A 176 -7.93 3.08 3.30
N CYS A 177 -7.36 1.92 3.65
CA CYS A 177 -6.16 1.39 3.02
C CYS A 177 -6.42 1.02 1.56
N GLY A 178 -7.64 0.52 1.27
CA GLY A 178 -8.10 0.11 -0.05
C GLY A 178 -8.18 1.25 -1.09
N LYS A 179 -7.97 2.51 -0.72
CA LYS A 179 -7.74 3.60 -1.70
C LYS A 179 -6.49 3.37 -2.55
N CYS A 180 -5.43 2.81 -1.95
CA CYS A 180 -4.12 2.65 -2.59
C CYS A 180 -3.64 1.19 -2.65
N HIS A 181 -4.04 0.37 -1.68
CA HIS A 181 -3.63 -1.03 -1.54
C HIS A 181 -4.67 -1.96 -2.17
N LEU A 182 -4.78 -1.88 -3.49
CA LEU A 182 -5.77 -2.60 -4.30
C LEU A 182 -5.20 -2.90 -5.70
N GLY A 183 -5.98 -3.62 -6.50
CA GLY A 183 -5.76 -3.72 -7.93
C GLY A 183 -4.75 -4.79 -8.35
N PRO A 184 -4.25 -4.73 -9.59
CA PRO A 184 -3.65 -5.88 -10.25
C PRO A 184 -2.27 -6.26 -9.74
N ASP A 185 -1.55 -5.36 -9.08
CA ASP A 185 -0.16 -5.56 -8.67
C ASP A 185 0.00 -5.67 -7.15
N HIS A 186 -0.95 -5.19 -6.37
CA HIS A 186 -0.95 -5.36 -4.92
C HIS A 186 -2.37 -5.32 -4.33
N PRO A 187 -3.17 -6.40 -4.53
CA PRO A 187 -4.58 -6.45 -4.15
C PRO A 187 -4.77 -6.72 -2.64
N GLN A 188 -4.10 -5.98 -1.77
CA GLN A 188 -4.12 -6.30 -0.34
C GLN A 188 -5.51 -6.12 0.29
N TYR A 189 -6.29 -5.14 -0.18
CA TYR A 189 -7.66 -4.93 0.29
C TYR A 189 -8.60 -6.06 -0.16
N GLU A 190 -8.49 -6.53 -1.40
CA GLU A 190 -9.28 -7.64 -1.92
C GLU A 190 -8.93 -8.94 -1.21
N ILE A 191 -7.63 -9.22 -1.03
CA ILE A 191 -7.14 -10.37 -0.26
C ILE A 191 -7.66 -10.33 1.17
N TYR A 192 -7.58 -9.18 1.83
CA TYR A 192 -8.12 -9.03 3.18
C TYR A 192 -9.62 -9.33 3.20
N THR A 193 -10.37 -8.79 2.24
CA THR A 193 -11.82 -8.92 2.16
C THR A 193 -12.27 -10.37 1.95
N GLU A 194 -11.55 -11.17 1.14
CA GLU A 194 -11.85 -12.60 0.98
C GLU A 194 -11.41 -13.46 2.18
N SER A 195 -10.42 -13.00 2.93
CA SER A 195 -9.85 -13.75 4.04
C SER A 195 -10.86 -13.95 5.18
N LYS A 196 -10.61 -14.96 6.02
CA LYS A 196 -11.40 -15.16 7.25
C LYS A 196 -11.34 -13.97 8.20
N HIS A 197 -10.24 -13.20 8.18
CA HIS A 197 -10.11 -11.99 8.98
C HIS A 197 -11.05 -10.88 8.49
N GLY A 198 -11.10 -10.62 7.19
CA GLY A 198 -12.00 -9.61 6.62
C GLY A 198 -13.47 -9.98 6.76
N ILE A 199 -13.82 -11.27 6.57
CA ILE A 199 -15.18 -11.77 6.81
C ILE A 199 -15.58 -11.57 8.28
N ALA A 200 -14.71 -11.88 9.23
CA ALA A 200 -14.97 -11.68 10.65
C ALA A 200 -15.11 -10.19 11.01
N PHE A 201 -14.23 -9.33 10.49
CA PHE A 201 -14.32 -7.89 10.70
C PHE A 201 -15.67 -7.34 10.20
N ARG A 202 -16.07 -7.70 8.98
CA ARG A 202 -17.35 -7.27 8.40
C ARG A 202 -18.54 -7.71 9.27
N ALA A 203 -18.53 -8.96 9.73
CA ALA A 203 -19.60 -9.52 10.55
C ALA A 203 -19.67 -8.90 11.96
N PHE A 204 -18.52 -8.53 12.52
CA PHE A 204 -18.39 -8.11 13.92
C PHE A 204 -17.86 -6.69 14.10
N ILE A 205 -18.01 -5.82 13.09
CA ILE A 205 -17.54 -4.42 13.15
C ILE A 205 -18.09 -3.66 14.36
N HIS A 206 -19.32 -3.97 14.78
CA HIS A 206 -19.96 -3.40 15.97
C HIS A 206 -19.28 -3.77 17.30
N LYS A 207 -18.39 -4.78 17.31
CA LYS A 207 -17.57 -5.21 18.46
C LYS A 207 -16.14 -4.69 18.40
N MET A 208 -15.77 -3.98 17.33
CA MET A 208 -14.39 -3.57 17.10
C MET A 208 -13.99 -2.31 17.88
N ASN A 209 -14.93 -1.60 18.52
CA ASN A 209 -14.63 -0.40 19.32
C ASN A 209 -13.77 0.64 18.58
N LEU A 210 -14.02 0.82 17.27
CA LEU A 210 -13.18 1.62 16.37
C LEU A 210 -13.00 3.08 16.80
N SER A 211 -13.94 3.63 17.57
CA SER A 211 -13.93 5.02 18.03
C SER A 211 -13.28 5.24 19.40
N ASN A 212 -12.81 4.18 20.08
CA ASN A 212 -12.21 4.33 21.41
C ASN A 212 -10.87 5.09 21.34
N ASP A 213 -10.55 5.84 22.40
CA ASP A 213 -9.27 6.56 22.49
C ASP A 213 -8.09 5.56 22.52
N THR A 214 -8.22 4.50 23.34
CA THR A 214 -7.32 3.32 23.30
C THR A 214 -7.84 2.27 22.34
N TRP A 215 -6.94 1.61 21.61
CA TRP A 215 -7.31 0.55 20.67
C TRP A 215 -6.21 -0.52 20.56
N VAL A 216 -6.17 -1.38 21.57
CA VAL A 216 -5.18 -2.45 21.76
C VAL A 216 -5.83 -3.82 21.53
N LEU A 217 -5.29 -4.59 20.60
CA LEU A 217 -5.75 -5.96 20.33
C LEU A 217 -5.64 -6.83 21.59
N GLY A 218 -6.70 -7.56 21.91
CA GLY A 218 -6.80 -8.44 23.09
C GLY A 218 -7.14 -7.72 24.40
N ILE A 219 -7.30 -6.40 24.38
CA ILE A 219 -7.74 -5.58 25.53
C ILE A 219 -9.00 -4.81 25.17
N ASP A 220 -8.93 -3.97 24.13
CA ASP A 220 -10.04 -3.11 23.71
C ASP A 220 -10.94 -3.78 22.67
N TYR A 221 -10.41 -4.76 21.91
CA TYR A 221 -11.16 -5.55 20.93
C TYR A 221 -10.46 -6.88 20.66
N ASP A 222 -11.22 -7.88 20.23
CA ASP A 222 -10.73 -9.24 19.93
C ASP A 222 -11.46 -9.91 18.74
N ALA A 223 -12.45 -9.23 18.15
CA ALA A 223 -13.37 -9.87 17.20
C ALA A 223 -12.72 -10.22 15.84
N ALA A 224 -11.81 -9.36 15.35
CA ALA A 224 -11.06 -9.56 14.10
C ALA A 224 -9.87 -8.59 14.03
N PRO A 225 -8.82 -8.89 13.25
CA PRO A 225 -7.81 -7.90 12.91
C PRO A 225 -8.22 -7.06 11.68
N THR A 226 -7.74 -5.82 11.60
CA THR A 226 -7.77 -4.98 10.39
C THR A 226 -6.35 -4.77 9.84
N CYS A 227 -6.22 -4.05 8.72
CA CYS A 227 -4.93 -3.60 8.19
C CYS A 227 -4.13 -2.85 9.28
N ALA A 228 -4.78 -1.93 9.98
CA ALA A 228 -4.17 -1.16 11.06
C ALA A 228 -3.76 -2.05 12.24
N THR A 229 -4.58 -3.02 12.63
CA THR A 229 -4.24 -3.99 13.69
C THR A 229 -2.88 -4.65 13.44
N CYS A 230 -2.68 -5.19 12.24
CA CYS A 230 -1.46 -5.91 11.89
C CYS A 230 -0.27 -4.99 11.69
N HIS A 231 -0.46 -3.82 11.08
CA HIS A 231 0.65 -3.01 10.56
C HIS A 231 1.01 -1.78 11.39
N MET A 232 0.13 -1.28 12.26
CA MET A 232 0.32 0.03 12.93
C MET A 232 -0.06 0.00 14.41
N SER A 233 -1.23 -0.56 14.74
CA SER A 233 -1.85 -0.43 16.05
C SER A 233 -1.16 -1.26 17.13
N ALA A 234 -1.42 -0.89 18.38
CA ALA A 234 -0.88 -1.58 19.53
C ALA A 234 -1.52 -2.97 19.72
N ALA A 235 -0.75 -3.88 20.31
CA ALA A 235 -1.18 -5.18 20.78
C ALA A 235 -0.45 -5.49 22.09
N LYS A 236 -0.80 -6.57 22.79
CA LYS A 236 -0.07 -6.96 24.00
C LYS A 236 1.43 -7.15 23.71
N GLY A 237 2.28 -6.36 24.37
CA GLY A 237 3.74 -6.37 24.16
C GLY A 237 4.23 -5.61 22.93
N LEU A 238 3.36 -4.86 22.24
CA LEU A 238 3.68 -4.12 21.03
C LEU A 238 3.03 -2.74 21.02
N THR A 239 3.83 -1.69 20.83
CA THR A 239 3.34 -0.32 20.81
C THR A 239 2.81 0.08 19.43
N LEU A 240 1.90 1.06 19.41
CA LEU A 240 1.48 1.73 18.18
C LEU A 240 2.66 2.45 17.54
N THR A 241 2.70 2.46 16.21
CA THR A 241 3.69 3.19 15.40
C THR A 241 3.09 3.67 14.08
N HIS A 242 3.58 4.80 13.58
CA HIS A 242 3.34 5.29 12.21
C HIS A 242 4.40 4.83 11.18
N ASP A 243 5.36 3.99 11.58
CA ASP A 243 6.25 3.27 10.66
C ASP A 243 5.74 1.84 10.38
N ILE A 244 5.04 1.71 9.25
CA ILE A 244 4.46 0.45 8.77
C ILE A 244 5.56 -0.58 8.42
N GLY A 245 6.79 -0.13 8.13
CA GLY A 245 7.90 -1.01 7.77
C GLY A 245 8.43 -1.85 8.93
N THR A 246 8.07 -1.50 10.17
CA THR A 246 8.59 -2.14 11.39
C THR A 246 8.19 -3.61 11.51
N ARG A 247 7.15 -4.09 10.81
CA ARG A 247 6.65 -5.47 10.94
C ARG A 247 6.78 -6.30 9.65
N ILE A 248 7.48 -5.76 8.65
CA ILE A 248 7.61 -6.38 7.32
C ILE A 248 8.94 -7.10 7.21
N SER A 249 8.93 -8.42 7.05
CA SER A 249 10.17 -9.20 6.90
C SER A 249 10.61 -9.37 5.45
N TRP A 250 9.67 -9.41 4.50
CA TRP A 250 9.89 -9.54 3.06
C TRP A 250 9.41 -8.29 2.34
N THR A 251 10.18 -7.78 1.40
CA THR A 251 9.61 -6.87 0.38
C THR A 251 9.07 -7.69 -0.78
N LEU A 252 7.78 -7.51 -1.07
CA LEU A 252 7.06 -8.20 -2.14
C LEU A 252 6.92 -7.35 -3.41
N ARG A 253 7.38 -6.09 -3.36
CA ARG A 253 7.40 -5.15 -4.48
C ARG A 253 8.35 -5.55 -5.62
N PRO A 254 9.63 -5.91 -5.38
CA PRO A 254 10.55 -6.20 -6.47
C PRO A 254 10.17 -7.49 -7.20
N GLU A 255 10.68 -7.63 -8.42
CA GLU A 255 10.58 -8.85 -9.20
C GLU A 255 11.00 -10.07 -8.37
N VAL A 256 12.22 -10.08 -7.83
CA VAL A 256 12.67 -11.11 -6.87
C VAL A 256 12.48 -10.57 -5.46
N SER A 257 11.67 -11.25 -4.65
CA SER A 257 11.45 -10.87 -3.26
C SER A 257 12.72 -11.06 -2.43
N ILE A 258 13.02 -10.10 -1.55
CA ILE A 258 14.15 -10.16 -0.64
C ILE A 258 13.70 -9.92 0.80
N LYS A 259 14.39 -10.58 1.74
CA LYS A 259 14.26 -10.30 3.17
C LYS A 259 14.86 -8.93 3.46
N LEU A 260 14.16 -8.15 4.29
CA LEU A 260 14.62 -6.83 4.71
C LEU A 260 15.72 -6.94 5.76
N GLU A 261 16.44 -5.85 5.98
CA GLU A 261 17.35 -5.76 7.11
C GLU A 261 16.60 -5.97 8.44
N ASN A 262 17.16 -6.76 9.35
CA ASN A 262 16.57 -7.12 10.64
C ASN A 262 15.20 -7.83 10.47
N TRP A 263 15.05 -8.63 9.41
CA TRP A 263 13.77 -9.29 9.09
C TRP A 263 13.31 -10.23 10.20
N GLU A 264 14.22 -10.86 10.95
CA GLU A 264 13.88 -11.71 12.09
C GLU A 264 13.14 -10.90 13.16
N GLN A 265 13.68 -9.74 13.56
CA GLN A 265 13.03 -8.89 14.57
C GLN A 265 11.72 -8.29 14.04
N ARG A 266 11.63 -7.99 12.74
CA ARG A 266 10.38 -7.53 12.11
C ARG A 266 9.32 -8.65 12.11
N ARG A 267 9.74 -9.88 11.82
CA ARG A 267 8.90 -11.09 11.85
C ARG A 267 8.41 -11.38 13.26
N ASP A 268 9.28 -11.29 14.27
CA ASP A 268 8.91 -11.46 15.67
C ASP A 268 7.86 -10.45 16.11
N ARG A 269 8.00 -9.17 15.72
CA ARG A 269 6.98 -8.15 15.98
C ARG A 269 5.63 -8.48 15.34
N MET A 270 5.60 -9.02 14.13
CA MET A 270 4.34 -9.47 13.52
C MET A 270 3.78 -10.71 14.21
N LYS A 271 4.62 -11.69 14.57
CA LYS A 271 4.21 -12.88 15.33
C LYS A 271 3.56 -12.50 16.66
N LEU A 272 4.04 -11.46 17.35
CA LEU A 272 3.40 -10.95 18.57
C LEU A 272 1.94 -10.53 18.32
N VAL A 273 1.63 -9.90 17.17
CA VAL A 273 0.24 -9.59 16.82
C VAL A 273 -0.57 -10.87 16.67
N CYS A 274 -0.08 -11.83 15.87
CA CYS A 274 -0.77 -13.11 15.62
C CYS A 274 -1.05 -13.90 16.91
N GLN A 275 -0.08 -13.89 17.84
CA GLN A 275 -0.12 -14.64 19.09
C GLN A 275 -1.12 -14.11 20.12
N ASN A 276 -1.75 -12.95 19.87
CA ASN A 276 -2.90 -12.52 20.67
C ASN A 276 -4.13 -13.42 20.44
N CYS A 277 -4.21 -14.10 19.29
CA CYS A 277 -5.37 -14.93 18.91
C CYS A 277 -4.99 -16.38 18.55
N HIS A 278 -3.77 -16.64 18.09
CA HIS A 278 -3.33 -17.94 17.56
C HIS A 278 -2.21 -18.56 18.38
N THR A 279 -2.19 -19.89 18.45
CA THR A 279 -1.09 -20.63 19.09
C THR A 279 0.22 -20.45 18.31
N PRO A 280 1.39 -20.47 18.96
CA PRO A 280 2.69 -20.36 18.29
C PRO A 280 2.87 -21.34 17.13
N ALA A 281 2.48 -22.61 17.30
CA ALA A 281 2.59 -23.63 16.25
C ALA A 281 1.82 -23.28 14.97
N TYR A 282 0.62 -22.69 15.10
CA TYR A 282 -0.16 -22.22 13.95
C TYR A 282 0.56 -21.08 13.24
N VAL A 283 1.08 -20.11 14.00
CA VAL A 283 1.77 -18.94 13.46
C VAL A 283 3.07 -19.35 12.75
N ASP A 284 3.83 -20.27 13.33
CA ASP A 284 5.07 -20.78 12.72
C ASP A 284 4.76 -21.58 11.44
N GLY A 285 3.71 -22.41 11.44
CA GLY A 285 3.26 -23.12 10.26
C GLY A 285 2.83 -22.19 9.12
N PHE A 286 2.10 -21.11 9.44
CA PHE A 286 1.74 -20.08 8.47
C PHE A 286 2.99 -19.45 7.84
N TYR A 287 3.97 -19.06 8.65
CA TYR A 287 5.17 -18.42 8.14
C TYR A 287 6.08 -19.35 7.34
N GLN A 288 6.13 -20.64 7.68
CA GLN A 288 6.80 -21.63 6.85
C GLN A 288 6.16 -21.70 5.46
N GLN A 289 4.83 -21.83 5.38
CA GLN A 289 4.12 -21.86 4.09
C GLN A 289 4.31 -20.57 3.29
N PHE A 290 4.27 -19.41 3.96
CA PHE A 290 4.52 -18.14 3.32
C PHE A 290 5.94 -18.06 2.73
N ASP A 291 6.96 -18.41 3.53
CA ASP A 291 8.34 -18.38 3.07
C ASP A 291 8.56 -19.39 1.91
N ASP A 292 7.96 -20.58 1.98
CA ASP A 292 8.02 -21.58 0.89
C ASP A 292 7.41 -21.07 -0.42
N VAL A 293 6.29 -20.33 -0.35
CA VAL A 293 5.68 -19.68 -1.52
C VAL A 293 6.59 -18.62 -2.12
N ILE A 294 7.23 -17.79 -1.28
CA ILE A 294 8.17 -16.77 -1.77
C ILE A 294 9.36 -17.41 -2.47
N GLU A 295 9.96 -18.44 -1.88
CA GLU A 295 11.10 -19.14 -2.47
C GLU A 295 10.69 -19.87 -3.75
N LEU A 296 9.54 -20.55 -3.78
CA LEU A 296 9.01 -21.17 -5.00
C LEU A 296 8.90 -20.16 -6.13
N TYR A 297 8.29 -19.00 -5.87
CA TYR A 297 8.14 -17.96 -6.87
C TYR A 297 9.50 -17.42 -7.35
N ASN A 298 10.38 -17.10 -6.40
CA ASN A 298 11.69 -16.54 -6.66
C ASN A 298 12.55 -17.48 -7.53
N GLU A 299 12.67 -18.75 -7.14
CA GLU A 299 13.55 -19.72 -7.80
C GLU A 299 12.97 -20.27 -9.10
N LYS A 300 11.66 -20.55 -9.14
CA LYS A 300 11.03 -21.19 -10.30
C LYS A 300 10.70 -20.21 -11.42
N PHE A 301 10.37 -18.96 -11.10
CA PHE A 301 9.82 -18.03 -12.09
C PHE A 301 10.64 -16.75 -12.21
N ALA A 302 10.81 -16.00 -11.11
CA ALA A 302 11.38 -14.66 -11.17
C ALA A 302 12.86 -14.66 -11.58
N LYS A 303 13.73 -15.42 -10.91
CA LYS A 303 15.17 -15.47 -11.24
C LYS A 303 15.44 -15.98 -12.66
N PRO A 304 14.81 -17.08 -13.13
CA PRO A 304 14.92 -17.49 -14.54
C PRO A 304 14.48 -16.41 -15.53
N ALA A 305 13.32 -15.79 -15.31
CA ALA A 305 12.81 -14.78 -16.21
C ALA A 305 13.75 -13.56 -16.30
N GLN A 306 14.25 -13.10 -15.16
CA GLN A 306 15.25 -12.03 -15.09
C GLN A 306 16.53 -12.36 -15.86
N ALA A 307 17.05 -13.58 -15.70
CA ALA A 307 18.26 -14.02 -16.39
C ALA A 307 18.08 -14.11 -17.91
N ILE A 308 16.90 -14.57 -18.36
CA ILE A 308 16.53 -14.63 -19.78
C ILE A 308 16.44 -13.21 -20.37
N MET A 309 15.71 -12.30 -19.73
CA MET A 309 15.60 -10.90 -20.18
C MET A 309 16.97 -10.23 -20.29
N LYS A 310 17.83 -10.45 -19.29
CA LYS A 310 19.22 -9.96 -19.33
C LYS A 310 20.00 -10.53 -20.51
N SER A 311 19.84 -11.81 -20.82
CA SER A 311 20.53 -12.48 -21.93
C SER A 311 20.06 -11.96 -23.29
N LEU A 312 18.76 -11.71 -23.44
CA LEU A 312 18.19 -11.09 -24.63
C LEU A 312 18.74 -9.68 -24.86
N LEU A 313 18.83 -8.87 -23.80
CA LEU A 313 19.41 -7.53 -23.87
C LEU A 313 20.89 -7.57 -24.28
N VAL A 314 21.69 -8.43 -23.64
CA VAL A 314 23.12 -8.59 -23.96
C VAL A 314 23.34 -9.08 -25.40
N ALA A 315 22.44 -9.93 -25.90
CA ALA A 315 22.48 -10.42 -27.28
C ALA A 315 21.91 -9.43 -28.31
N GLY A 316 21.46 -8.23 -27.88
CA GLY A 316 20.85 -7.22 -28.75
C GLY A 316 19.54 -7.67 -29.39
N LYS A 317 18.82 -8.57 -28.72
CA LYS A 317 17.52 -9.10 -29.16
C LYS A 317 16.34 -8.29 -28.68
N ILE A 318 16.56 -7.55 -27.61
CA ILE A 318 15.72 -6.45 -27.14
C ILE A 318 16.61 -5.23 -26.94
N ASN A 319 16.01 -4.05 -26.91
CA ASN A 319 16.72 -2.81 -26.72
C ASN A 319 16.54 -2.25 -25.29
N PRO A 320 17.26 -1.19 -24.88
CA PRO A 320 17.13 -0.64 -23.53
C PRO A 320 15.86 0.17 -23.25
N THR A 321 15.06 0.48 -24.26
CA THR A 321 13.81 1.24 -24.11
C THR A 321 12.76 0.32 -23.51
N PRO A 322 12.22 0.60 -22.32
CA PRO A 322 11.21 -0.28 -21.73
C PRO A 322 9.83 -0.08 -22.38
N PHE A 323 9.07 -1.16 -22.44
CA PHE A 323 7.68 -1.23 -22.92
C PHE A 323 7.49 -0.95 -24.41
N ASP A 324 8.54 -1.10 -25.22
CA ASP A 324 8.44 -0.97 -26.68
C ASP A 324 8.42 -2.33 -27.41
N GLU A 325 8.71 -3.43 -26.70
CA GLU A 325 8.70 -4.80 -27.23
C GLU A 325 7.71 -5.71 -26.48
N GLU A 326 7.09 -6.67 -27.19
CA GLU A 326 6.04 -7.56 -26.67
C GLU A 326 6.50 -8.32 -25.41
N ILE A 327 7.72 -8.87 -25.43
CA ILE A 327 8.26 -9.67 -24.34
C ILE A 327 8.43 -8.87 -23.05
N GLU A 328 8.62 -7.56 -23.14
CA GLU A 328 8.74 -6.69 -21.98
C GLU A 328 7.41 -6.56 -21.25
N TRP A 329 6.29 -6.50 -21.99
CA TRP A 329 4.95 -6.54 -21.43
C TRP A 329 4.62 -7.91 -20.83
N THR A 330 4.93 -8.99 -21.56
CA THR A 330 4.77 -10.37 -21.07
C THR A 330 5.51 -10.57 -19.74
N TYR A 331 6.77 -10.13 -19.70
CA TYR A 331 7.61 -10.18 -18.51
C TYR A 331 7.10 -9.28 -17.39
N PHE A 332 6.67 -8.05 -17.70
CA PHE A 332 6.10 -7.14 -16.71
C PHE A 332 4.86 -7.74 -16.05
N TYR A 333 3.92 -8.31 -16.81
CA TYR A 333 2.74 -8.96 -16.23
C TYR A 333 3.09 -10.16 -15.36
N LEU A 334 4.08 -10.97 -15.77
CA LEU A 334 4.55 -12.12 -15.02
C LEU A 334 4.99 -11.74 -13.60
N TRP A 335 5.80 -10.69 -13.45
CA TRP A 335 6.35 -10.33 -12.15
C TRP A 335 5.58 -9.25 -11.39
N HIS A 336 5.11 -8.21 -12.09
CA HIS A 336 4.47 -7.04 -11.51
C HIS A 336 3.04 -7.35 -11.08
N HIS A 337 2.27 -8.03 -11.93
CA HIS A 337 0.88 -8.39 -11.61
C HIS A 337 0.82 -9.75 -10.95
N GLU A 338 0.98 -10.80 -11.72
CA GLU A 338 0.72 -12.18 -11.31
C GLU A 338 1.63 -12.60 -10.16
N GLY A 339 2.93 -12.32 -10.29
CA GLY A 339 3.93 -12.57 -9.28
C GLY A 339 3.68 -11.85 -7.96
N ARG A 340 3.30 -10.55 -8.00
CA ARG A 340 2.96 -9.84 -6.77
C ARG A 340 1.62 -10.31 -6.19
N ARG A 341 0.60 -10.61 -7.00
CA ARG A 341 -0.69 -11.16 -6.54
C ARG A 341 -0.49 -12.45 -5.75
N ALA A 342 0.26 -13.41 -6.28
CA ALA A 342 0.52 -14.69 -5.62
C ALA A 342 1.18 -14.50 -4.23
N ARG A 343 2.23 -13.68 -4.19
CA ARG A 343 3.02 -13.41 -2.98
C ARG A 343 2.22 -12.64 -1.91
N HIS A 344 1.41 -11.67 -2.33
CA HIS A 344 0.52 -10.96 -1.41
C HIS A 344 -0.63 -11.86 -0.93
N GLY A 345 -1.20 -12.70 -1.79
CA GLY A 345 -2.21 -13.68 -1.41
C GLY A 345 -1.70 -14.58 -0.29
N ALA A 346 -0.47 -15.09 -0.44
CA ALA A 346 0.13 -15.96 0.57
C ALA A 346 0.40 -15.24 1.90
N SER A 347 0.77 -13.96 1.86
CA SER A 347 1.12 -13.19 3.08
C SER A 347 -0.09 -12.80 3.94
N MET A 348 -1.30 -12.87 3.40
CA MET A 348 -2.53 -12.45 4.09
C MET A 348 -3.66 -13.49 4.02
N MET A 349 -3.31 -14.75 3.76
CA MET A 349 -4.24 -15.88 3.71
C MET A 349 -5.36 -15.73 2.67
N GLY A 350 -5.02 -15.22 1.48
CA GLY A 350 -5.89 -15.16 0.32
C GLY A 350 -5.65 -16.31 -0.66
N PRO A 351 -6.34 -17.46 -0.50
CA PRO A 351 -6.05 -18.66 -1.29
C PRO A 351 -6.32 -18.47 -2.79
N ASP A 352 -7.31 -17.67 -3.16
CA ASP A 352 -7.65 -17.43 -4.57
C ASP A 352 -6.60 -16.54 -5.24
N TYR A 353 -6.14 -15.52 -4.51
CA TYR A 353 -5.02 -14.68 -4.94
C TYR A 353 -3.68 -15.41 -4.98
N THR A 354 -3.44 -16.38 -4.11
CA THR A 354 -2.27 -17.26 -4.21
C THR A 354 -2.37 -18.16 -5.45
N GLN A 355 -3.55 -18.75 -5.70
CA GLN A 355 -3.70 -19.78 -6.71
C GLN A 355 -4.19 -19.22 -8.06
N TRP A 356 -5.48 -18.91 -8.19
CA TRP A 356 -6.12 -18.66 -9.48
C TRP A 356 -5.80 -17.28 -10.07
N HIS A 357 -5.66 -16.26 -9.22
CA HIS A 357 -5.14 -14.95 -9.64
C HIS A 357 -3.61 -14.83 -9.49
N GLY A 358 -2.94 -15.90 -9.05
CA GLY A 358 -1.52 -15.95 -8.75
C GLY A 358 -0.82 -17.03 -9.57
N PHE A 359 -0.44 -18.14 -8.94
CA PHE A 359 0.36 -19.20 -9.56
C PHE A 359 -0.22 -19.81 -10.84
N TYR A 360 -1.54 -19.83 -11.01
CA TYR A 360 -2.17 -20.23 -12.26
C TYR A 360 -1.80 -19.27 -13.40
N ASP A 361 -2.01 -17.97 -13.21
CA ASP A 361 -1.65 -16.95 -14.19
C ASP A 361 -0.13 -16.94 -14.43
N ILE A 362 0.68 -16.99 -13.36
CA ILE A 362 2.15 -17.06 -13.45
C ILE A 362 2.59 -18.24 -14.30
N ALA A 363 2.02 -19.44 -14.07
CA ALA A 363 2.37 -20.62 -14.83
C ALA A 363 1.97 -20.44 -16.31
N HIS A 364 0.76 -19.97 -16.58
CA HIS A 364 0.33 -19.71 -17.95
C HIS A 364 1.28 -18.73 -18.65
N ARG A 365 1.49 -17.55 -18.06
CA ARG A 365 2.36 -16.49 -18.59
C ARG A 365 3.78 -17.00 -18.82
N PHE A 366 4.35 -17.72 -17.86
CA PHE A 366 5.71 -18.23 -17.97
C PHE A 366 5.84 -19.28 -19.08
N TYR A 367 5.00 -20.33 -19.07
CA TYR A 367 5.20 -21.48 -19.93
C TYR A 367 4.58 -21.34 -21.33
N ILE A 368 3.49 -20.59 -21.46
CA ILE A 368 2.75 -20.47 -22.72
C ILE A 368 3.18 -19.23 -23.51
N GLU A 369 3.62 -18.17 -22.83
CA GLU A 369 3.92 -16.90 -23.48
C GLU A 369 5.42 -16.57 -23.40
N PHE A 370 5.94 -16.33 -22.19
CA PHE A 370 7.29 -15.82 -21.98
C PHE A 370 8.37 -16.76 -22.53
N ILE A 371 8.33 -18.06 -22.20
CA ILE A 371 9.33 -19.02 -22.66
C ILE A 371 9.33 -19.17 -24.19
N PRO A 372 8.19 -19.43 -24.86
CA PRO A 372 8.15 -19.49 -26.33
C PRO A 372 8.57 -18.18 -27.00
N GLU A 373 8.26 -17.02 -26.41
CA GLU A 373 8.66 -15.73 -26.94
C GLU A 373 10.18 -15.51 -26.86
N ALA A 374 10.78 -15.80 -25.70
CA ALA A 374 12.22 -15.75 -25.53
C ALA A 374 12.96 -16.66 -26.51
N GLU A 375 12.47 -17.87 -26.74
CA GLU A 375 13.03 -18.83 -27.71
C GLU A 375 12.91 -18.37 -29.17
N ARG A 376 11.87 -17.60 -29.52
CA ARG A 376 11.78 -16.99 -30.86
C ARG A 376 12.82 -15.89 -31.06
N LEU A 377 13.08 -15.09 -30.04
CA LEU A 377 14.06 -14.00 -30.08
C LEU A 377 15.51 -14.53 -30.06
N LEU A 378 15.78 -15.52 -29.23
CA LEU A 378 17.08 -16.16 -29.09
C LEU A 378 16.92 -17.68 -28.83
N PRO A 379 16.96 -18.52 -29.87
CA PRO A 379 16.85 -19.97 -29.72
C PRO A 379 17.91 -20.52 -28.75
N GLY A 380 17.46 -21.31 -27.77
CA GLY A 380 18.27 -21.94 -26.73
C GLY A 380 18.45 -21.10 -25.45
N VAL A 381 17.97 -19.85 -25.40
CA VAL A 381 18.15 -18.96 -24.24
C VAL A 381 17.52 -19.50 -22.96
N THR A 382 16.48 -20.35 -23.07
CA THR A 382 15.76 -20.89 -21.91
C THR A 382 16.29 -22.25 -21.45
N ALA A 383 17.17 -22.88 -22.23
CA ALA A 383 17.54 -24.29 -22.06
C ALA A 383 18.13 -24.62 -20.68
N GLU A 384 19.02 -23.78 -20.17
CA GLU A 384 19.63 -23.96 -18.84
C GLU A 384 18.57 -23.92 -17.73
N HIS A 385 17.69 -22.92 -17.78
CA HIS A 385 16.65 -22.74 -16.76
C HIS A 385 15.59 -23.83 -16.82
N MET A 386 15.14 -24.20 -18.02
CA MET A 386 14.13 -25.23 -18.23
C MET A 386 14.65 -26.66 -17.95
N ALA A 387 15.96 -26.86 -17.81
CA ALA A 387 16.54 -28.12 -17.41
C ALA A 387 16.42 -28.41 -15.90
N SER A 388 16.08 -27.41 -15.07
CA SER A 388 15.97 -27.57 -13.62
C SER A 388 14.82 -28.50 -13.21
N ASP A 389 14.96 -29.13 -12.04
CA ASP A 389 13.93 -30.03 -11.49
C ASP A 389 12.58 -29.35 -11.26
N LEU A 390 12.55 -28.02 -11.09
CA LEU A 390 11.32 -27.24 -10.91
C LEU A 390 10.43 -27.24 -12.16
N HIS A 391 11.01 -27.51 -13.34
CA HIS A 391 10.33 -27.49 -14.63
C HIS A 391 10.18 -28.89 -15.25
N LYS A 392 10.57 -29.97 -14.55
CA LYS A 392 10.56 -31.35 -15.06
C LYS A 392 9.22 -31.82 -15.62
N TRP A 393 8.11 -31.27 -15.11
CA TRP A 393 6.75 -31.59 -15.53
C TRP A 393 6.51 -31.31 -17.03
N THR A 394 7.27 -30.38 -17.63
CA THR A 394 7.20 -30.05 -19.06
C THR A 394 7.62 -31.21 -19.97
N LYS A 395 8.32 -32.22 -19.42
CA LYS A 395 8.67 -33.48 -20.12
C LYS A 395 7.54 -34.52 -20.05
N GLY A 396 6.41 -34.16 -19.45
CA GLY A 396 5.27 -35.03 -19.18
C GLY A 396 5.31 -35.63 -17.77
N LEU A 397 4.13 -36.02 -17.28
CA LEU A 397 3.99 -36.75 -16.02
C LEU A 397 4.60 -38.15 -16.13
N SER A 398 5.15 -38.67 -15.04
CA SER A 398 5.60 -40.06 -14.95
C SER A 398 4.40 -41.03 -15.02
N ALA A 399 4.69 -42.32 -15.30
CA ALA A 399 3.65 -43.35 -15.28
C ALA A 399 3.02 -43.50 -13.89
N GLU A 400 3.82 -43.34 -12.85
CA GLU A 400 3.38 -43.38 -11.44
C GLU A 400 2.44 -42.21 -11.12
N GLU A 401 2.82 -40.96 -11.44
CA GLU A 401 1.97 -39.79 -11.22
C GLU A 401 0.64 -39.91 -11.98
N ARG A 402 0.67 -40.38 -13.23
CA ARG A 402 -0.57 -40.63 -13.99
C ARG A 402 -1.45 -41.69 -13.36
N GLU A 403 -0.88 -42.76 -12.83
CA GLU A 403 -1.65 -43.82 -12.19
C GLU A 403 -2.24 -43.37 -10.85
N GLN A 404 -1.49 -42.59 -10.07
CA GLN A 404 -1.99 -41.95 -8.85
C GLN A 404 -3.19 -41.04 -9.15
N ILE A 405 -3.12 -40.23 -10.21
CA ILE A 405 -4.24 -39.39 -10.65
C ILE A 405 -5.45 -40.26 -11.04
N LYS A 406 -5.26 -41.29 -11.87
CA LYS A 406 -6.34 -42.20 -12.26
C LYS A 406 -6.97 -42.90 -11.05
N GLN A 407 -6.15 -43.35 -10.11
CA GLN A 407 -6.61 -43.99 -8.89
C GLN A 407 -7.50 -43.04 -8.07
N PHE A 408 -7.10 -41.77 -7.92
CA PHE A 408 -7.92 -40.76 -7.27
C PHE A 408 -9.30 -40.62 -7.94
N TYR A 409 -9.37 -40.55 -9.28
CA TYR A 409 -10.64 -40.45 -9.99
C TYR A 409 -11.49 -41.71 -9.87
N ARG A 410 -10.88 -42.90 -9.92
CA ARG A 410 -11.57 -44.18 -9.68
C ARG A 410 -12.18 -44.24 -8.28
N GLU A 411 -11.40 -43.90 -7.26
CA GLU A 411 -11.83 -43.97 -5.85
C GLU A 411 -12.88 -42.91 -5.51
N ARG A 412 -12.71 -41.67 -6.01
CA ARG A 412 -13.59 -40.56 -5.67
C ARG A 412 -14.86 -40.50 -6.51
N TYR A 413 -14.78 -40.86 -7.79
CA TYR A 413 -15.86 -40.65 -8.76
C TYR A 413 -16.30 -41.92 -9.50
N GLY A 414 -15.63 -43.06 -9.31
CA GLY A 414 -15.98 -44.32 -9.97
C GLY A 414 -15.70 -44.34 -11.47
N GLN A 415 -14.83 -43.45 -11.96
CA GLN A 415 -14.47 -43.27 -13.37
C GLN A 415 -13.32 -44.17 -13.82
#